data_AF-A0A7S1YGB9-F1
#
_entry.id   AF-A0A7S1YGB9-F1
#
_cell.length_a   1.000
_cell.length_b   1.000
_cell.length_c   1.000
_cell.angle_alpha   90.00
_cell.angle_beta   90.00
_cell.angle_gamma   90.00
#
_symmetry.space_group_name_H-M   'P 1'
#
loop_
_entity.id
_entity.type
_entity.pdbx_description
1 polymer ?
#
loop_
_entity_poly.entity_id
_entity_poly.type
_entity_poly.pdbx_seq_one_letter_code
_entity_poly.pdbx_strand_id
1 'polypeptide(L)'
;YVALLARSGIPPAVRADYMAECRLRFERQPGMSATHLAQVLAHGTADYDAQSALSGAYLLDDEPDHDLIQSFVAQLTPDNAVVMVSSGTLDPLMTELADRTTERVAVDADYGFAYRRAEARSDLLDELRAARAGDGPPDMQAALCLPAPNEYFPRRLDFKGTSLPLASPARAPLVPPAPRQLSLPSRHPLYHCLDTGFDDPVVHLRLLLRSPVVYATPRSAVLTSLLCLLIDDALVDVAYQAELAGLSYNVGYTHEGLTLDFSGYDDRMPSLVRVVLASLRDPLVVRDGAAFTRVHDGLVRRLASYATSSSHAVAKAGADSALTDLLYTSPVKLAAALDVTNVEEVERFLTDDLLEARWSPLLLVHGNATEAEARQYAALVEGAWPLCDPTVPVTSSAPCQVRRGVVLTAGERVVRRQRHPNPSDTNSTVEVLFQVGQDLSPEELAPLAVFARHADKFFFQQLRTVRQLGYIVWAGYRVIARVAYFRVLVVSTAAGCARLEREVTECVAEQRAALAALTPAEFAQL
;
A
#
# COMPACT_ATOMS: atom_id res chain seq x y z
N TYR A 1 8.03 -14.42 -26.44
CA TYR A 1 7.25 -13.19 -26.66
C TYR A 1 7.92 -12.20 -27.62
N VAL A 2 9.20 -11.82 -27.43
CA VAL A 2 9.91 -10.86 -28.33
C VAL A 2 9.82 -11.25 -29.82
N ALA A 3 9.96 -12.54 -30.17
CA ALA A 3 9.80 -13.00 -31.55
C ALA A 3 8.39 -12.77 -32.11
N LEU A 4 7.34 -12.90 -31.29
CA LEU A 4 5.96 -12.62 -31.66
C LEU A 4 5.77 -11.13 -31.96
N LEU A 5 6.31 -10.25 -31.11
CA LEU A 5 6.30 -8.80 -31.31
C LEU A 5 7.04 -8.38 -32.59
N ALA A 6 8.21 -8.96 -32.84
CA ALA A 6 9.00 -8.65 -34.04
C ALA A 6 8.25 -9.00 -35.33
N ARG A 7 7.50 -10.11 -35.35
CA ARG A 7 6.74 -10.55 -36.53
C ARG A 7 5.43 -9.80 -36.71
N SER A 8 4.74 -9.52 -35.62
CA SER A 8 3.34 -9.04 -35.66
C SER A 8 3.23 -7.52 -35.53
N GLY A 9 4.28 -6.86 -35.03
CA GLY A 9 4.22 -5.46 -34.62
C GLY A 9 3.31 -5.24 -33.40
N ILE A 10 3.02 -3.97 -33.12
CA ILE A 10 2.09 -3.57 -32.06
C ILE A 10 0.67 -3.51 -32.65
N PRO A 11 -0.34 -4.19 -32.07
CA PRO A 11 -1.71 -4.11 -32.56
C PRO A 11 -2.26 -2.67 -32.54
N PRO A 12 -3.01 -2.23 -33.57
CA PRO A 12 -3.59 -0.88 -33.61
C PRO A 12 -4.51 -0.57 -32.42
N ALA A 13 -5.23 -1.56 -31.90
CA ALA A 13 -6.09 -1.38 -30.73
C ALA A 13 -5.29 -1.12 -29.45
N VAL A 14 -4.24 -1.92 -29.20
CA VAL A 14 -3.33 -1.72 -28.04
C VAL A 14 -2.65 -0.36 -28.11
N ARG A 15 -2.30 0.09 -29.32
CA ARG A 15 -1.78 1.45 -29.54
C ARG A 15 -2.81 2.51 -29.18
N ALA A 16 -4.04 2.39 -29.69
CA ALA A 16 -5.11 3.36 -29.41
C ALA A 16 -5.38 3.45 -27.90
N ASP A 17 -5.40 2.31 -27.22
CA ASP A 17 -5.54 2.18 -25.77
C ASP A 17 -4.40 2.93 -25.03
N TYR A 18 -3.14 2.70 -25.41
CA TYR A 18 -2.00 3.39 -24.81
C TYR A 18 -2.01 4.91 -25.05
N MET A 19 -2.35 5.36 -26.25
CA MET A 19 -2.47 6.79 -26.57
C MET A 19 -3.61 7.44 -25.76
N ALA A 20 -4.72 6.73 -25.58
CA ALA A 20 -5.81 7.18 -24.72
C ALA A 20 -5.36 7.27 -23.26
N GLU A 21 -4.64 6.27 -22.75
CA GLU A 21 -4.04 6.31 -21.41
C GLU A 21 -3.14 7.53 -21.20
N CYS A 22 -2.20 7.76 -22.11
CA CYS A 22 -1.29 8.91 -22.11
C CYS A 22 -2.04 10.25 -22.03
N ARG A 23 -3.06 10.42 -22.88
CA ARG A 23 -3.91 11.63 -22.89
C ARG A 23 -4.68 11.79 -21.58
N LEU A 24 -5.26 10.71 -21.07
CA LEU A 24 -5.99 10.73 -19.80
C LEU A 24 -5.09 11.11 -18.63
N ARG A 25 -3.89 10.53 -18.55
CA ARG A 25 -2.89 10.86 -17.52
C ARG A 25 -2.48 12.34 -17.56
N PHE A 26 -2.44 12.94 -18.74
CA PHE A 26 -2.15 14.37 -18.91
C PHE A 26 -3.33 15.27 -18.54
N GLU A 27 -4.50 15.04 -19.16
CA GLU A 27 -5.69 15.87 -18.99
C GLU A 27 -6.24 15.82 -17.56
N ARG A 28 -6.05 14.69 -16.87
CA ARG A 28 -6.59 14.41 -15.53
C ARG A 28 -5.49 14.17 -14.50
N GLN A 29 -4.33 14.78 -14.71
CA GLN A 29 -3.22 14.69 -13.77
C GLN A 29 -3.64 15.27 -12.40
N PRO A 30 -3.52 14.52 -11.30
CA PRO A 30 -3.80 15.06 -9.98
C PRO A 30 -2.88 16.25 -9.67
N GLY A 31 -3.41 17.23 -8.95
CA GLY A 31 -2.62 18.38 -8.50
C GLY A 31 -1.37 17.94 -7.73
N MET A 32 -0.20 18.38 -8.18
CA MET A 32 1.07 18.16 -7.50
C MET A 32 1.36 19.26 -6.49
N SER A 33 2.10 18.93 -5.42
CA SER A 33 2.67 19.98 -4.56
C SER A 33 3.60 20.88 -5.38
N ALA A 34 3.65 22.18 -5.06
CA ALA A 34 4.49 23.13 -5.77
C ALA A 34 5.98 22.71 -5.81
N THR A 35 6.48 22.12 -4.72
CA THR A 35 7.85 21.60 -4.65
C THR A 35 8.08 20.44 -5.62
N HIS A 36 7.15 19.48 -5.67
CA HIS A 36 7.26 18.34 -6.58
C HIS A 36 7.14 18.79 -8.04
N LEU A 37 6.19 19.67 -8.36
CA LEU A 37 6.04 20.21 -9.71
C LEU A 37 7.29 20.96 -10.16
N ALA A 38 7.88 21.79 -9.30
CA ALA A 38 9.13 22.49 -9.60
C ALA A 38 10.28 21.51 -9.88
N GLN A 39 10.36 20.40 -9.13
CA GLN A 39 11.34 19.34 -9.40
C GLN A 39 11.10 18.68 -10.76
N VAL A 40 9.86 18.27 -11.07
CA VAL A 40 9.51 17.63 -12.34
C VAL A 40 9.84 18.56 -13.52
N LEU A 41 9.44 19.83 -13.44
CA LEU A 41 9.72 20.82 -14.49
C LEU A 41 11.21 21.07 -14.66
N ALA A 42 11.97 21.20 -13.55
CA ALA A 42 13.41 21.41 -13.62
C ALA A 42 14.13 20.27 -14.36
N HIS A 43 13.73 19.01 -14.13
CA HIS A 43 14.28 17.88 -14.88
C HIS A 43 13.80 17.89 -16.34
N GLY A 44 12.52 18.18 -16.57
CA GLY A 44 11.93 18.21 -17.91
C GLY A 44 12.57 19.24 -18.85
N THR A 45 13.08 20.36 -18.33
CA THR A 45 13.76 21.38 -19.17
C THR A 45 15.05 20.91 -19.83
N ALA A 46 15.62 19.77 -19.41
CA ALA A 46 16.76 19.16 -20.08
C ALA A 46 16.35 18.40 -21.36
N ASP A 47 15.13 17.83 -21.37
CA ASP A 47 14.66 16.92 -22.41
C ASP A 47 13.61 17.55 -23.35
N TYR A 48 12.89 18.57 -22.87
CA TYR A 48 11.77 19.20 -23.59
C TYR A 48 11.95 20.72 -23.67
N ASP A 49 11.45 21.31 -24.76
CA ASP A 49 11.37 22.76 -24.88
C ASP A 49 10.36 23.36 -23.87
N ALA A 50 10.41 24.68 -23.71
CA ALA A 50 9.55 25.38 -22.76
C ALA A 50 8.04 25.25 -23.06
N GLN A 51 7.66 25.01 -24.32
CA GLN A 51 6.25 24.84 -24.72
C GLN A 51 5.74 23.43 -24.41
N SER A 52 6.64 22.45 -24.43
CA SER A 52 6.36 21.03 -24.22
C SER A 52 6.73 20.56 -22.82
N ALA A 53 7.24 21.42 -21.94
CA ALA A 53 7.72 21.06 -20.61
C ALA A 53 6.67 20.35 -19.72
N LEU A 54 5.38 20.59 -19.97
CA LEU A 54 4.27 19.93 -19.27
C LEU A 54 3.76 18.68 -20.00
N SER A 55 3.66 18.72 -21.33
CA SER A 55 3.04 17.67 -22.13
C SER A 55 4.03 16.62 -22.63
N GLY A 56 5.31 16.95 -22.79
CA GLY A 56 6.28 16.12 -23.52
C GLY A 56 6.52 14.74 -22.90
N ALA A 57 6.40 14.63 -21.58
CA ALA A 57 6.51 13.34 -20.88
C ALA A 57 5.22 12.49 -20.93
N TYR A 58 4.13 13.03 -21.48
CA TYR A 58 2.81 12.39 -21.45
C TYR A 58 2.23 12.18 -22.84
N LEU A 59 2.15 13.24 -23.64
CA LEU A 59 1.48 13.24 -24.93
C LEU A 59 2.37 12.64 -26.01
N LEU A 60 1.72 11.83 -26.82
CA LEU A 60 2.26 11.27 -28.05
C LEU A 60 1.47 11.96 -29.17
N ASP A 61 2.10 12.93 -29.82
CA ASP A 61 1.43 13.76 -30.83
C ASP A 61 1.45 13.13 -32.22
N ASP A 62 2.47 12.30 -32.49
CA ASP A 62 2.70 11.65 -33.79
C ASP A 62 2.31 10.17 -33.79
N GLU A 63 2.02 9.65 -34.99
CA GLU A 63 1.98 8.20 -35.19
C GLU A 63 3.35 7.60 -34.84
N PRO A 64 3.39 6.51 -34.05
CA PRO A 64 4.66 5.93 -33.64
C PRO A 64 5.49 5.51 -34.85
N ASP A 65 6.77 5.87 -34.82
CA ASP A 65 7.74 5.46 -35.81
C ASP A 65 7.92 3.93 -35.73
N HIS A 66 7.26 3.23 -36.65
CA HIS A 66 7.29 1.78 -36.74
C HIS A 66 8.71 1.25 -36.96
N ASP A 67 9.53 1.95 -37.74
CA ASP A 67 10.91 1.55 -38.03
C ASP A 67 11.77 1.71 -36.76
N LEU A 68 11.57 2.80 -36.01
CA LEU A 68 12.23 3.02 -34.72
C LEU A 68 11.86 1.93 -33.70
N ILE A 69 10.58 1.61 -33.55
CA ILE A 69 10.13 0.53 -32.65
C ILE A 69 10.78 -0.80 -33.05
N GLN A 70 10.77 -1.13 -34.35
CA GLN A 70 11.41 -2.35 -34.84
C GLN A 70 12.92 -2.35 -34.60
N SER A 71 13.58 -1.18 -34.67
CA SER A 71 15.00 -1.04 -34.37
C SER A 71 15.33 -1.37 -32.90
N PHE A 72 14.44 -1.01 -31.96
CA PHE A 72 14.59 -1.40 -30.56
C PHE A 72 14.29 -2.89 -30.36
N VAL A 73 13.22 -3.42 -30.96
CA VAL A 73 12.88 -4.85 -30.89
C VAL A 73 13.98 -5.74 -31.51
N ALA A 74 14.70 -5.23 -32.52
CA ALA A 74 15.85 -5.90 -33.12
C ALA A 74 17.05 -6.00 -32.16
N GLN A 75 17.20 -5.08 -31.20
CA GLN A 75 18.26 -5.09 -30.20
C GLN A 75 17.94 -6.01 -28.99
N LEU A 76 16.68 -6.43 -28.84
CA LEU A 76 16.26 -7.40 -27.83
C LEU A 76 16.65 -8.82 -28.25
N THR A 77 17.95 -9.11 -28.19
CA THR A 77 18.54 -10.42 -28.51
C THR A 77 19.16 -11.07 -27.27
N PRO A 78 19.28 -12.40 -27.25
CA PRO A 78 19.98 -13.11 -26.16
C PRO A 78 21.43 -12.62 -25.99
N ASP A 79 22.10 -12.28 -27.08
CA ASP A 79 23.48 -11.80 -27.10
C ASP A 79 23.67 -10.40 -26.49
N ASN A 80 22.60 -9.62 -26.40
CA ASN A 80 22.60 -8.28 -25.79
C ASN A 80 22.00 -8.28 -24.37
N ALA A 81 21.67 -9.46 -23.83
CA ALA A 81 20.98 -9.57 -22.55
C ALA A 81 21.96 -9.59 -21.36
N VAL A 82 21.60 -8.89 -20.28
CA VAL A 82 22.24 -9.03 -18.96
C VAL A 82 21.22 -9.61 -18.01
N VAL A 83 21.47 -10.82 -17.50
CA VAL A 83 20.57 -11.53 -16.58
C VAL A 83 21.13 -11.46 -15.16
N MET A 84 20.34 -10.89 -14.25
CA MET A 84 20.67 -10.85 -12.82
C MET A 84 19.76 -11.82 -12.06
N VAL A 85 20.36 -12.73 -11.32
CA VAL A 85 19.65 -13.68 -10.44
C VAL A 85 20.01 -13.34 -9.00
N SER A 86 18.99 -13.09 -8.18
CA SER A 86 19.14 -12.83 -6.74
C SER A 86 18.28 -13.82 -5.96
N SER A 87 18.89 -14.55 -5.03
CA SER A 87 18.20 -15.46 -4.12
C SER A 87 19.07 -15.72 -2.88
N GLY A 88 18.46 -15.70 -1.69
CA GLY A 88 19.16 -16.09 -0.45
C GLY A 88 19.59 -17.56 -0.41
N THR A 89 19.03 -18.41 -1.29
CA THR A 89 19.50 -19.79 -1.46
C THR A 89 20.89 -19.88 -2.10
N LEU A 90 21.38 -18.77 -2.69
CA LEU A 90 22.71 -18.70 -3.27
C LEU A 90 23.78 -18.37 -2.21
N ASP A 91 23.42 -17.86 -1.02
CA ASP A 91 24.40 -17.46 0.00
C ASP A 91 25.37 -18.58 0.41
N PRO A 92 24.93 -19.85 0.62
CA PRO A 92 25.84 -20.95 0.91
C PRO A 92 26.78 -21.24 -0.27
N LEU A 93 26.26 -21.19 -1.50
CA LEU A 93 27.05 -21.38 -2.71
C LEU A 93 28.07 -20.25 -2.88
N MET A 94 27.68 -19.00 -2.64
CA MET A 94 28.58 -17.84 -2.71
C MET A 94 29.70 -17.93 -1.69
N THR A 95 29.41 -18.44 -0.49
CA THR A 95 30.40 -18.70 0.56
C THR A 95 31.37 -19.81 0.13
N GLU A 96 30.85 -20.95 -0.34
CA GLU A 96 31.66 -22.07 -0.83
C GLU A 96 32.56 -21.66 -2.00
N LEU A 97 32.04 -20.87 -2.94
CA LEU A 97 32.78 -20.38 -4.09
C LEU A 97 33.85 -19.36 -3.70
N ALA A 98 33.62 -18.54 -2.67
CA ALA A 98 34.61 -17.59 -2.17
C ALA A 98 35.84 -18.29 -1.55
N ASP A 99 35.66 -19.47 -0.95
CA ASP A 99 36.75 -20.28 -0.39
C ASP A 99 37.60 -20.97 -1.48
N ARG A 100 37.09 -21.09 -2.71
CA ARG A 100 37.81 -21.68 -3.85
C ARG A 100 38.58 -20.60 -4.60
N THR A 101 39.91 -20.60 -4.49
CA THR A 101 40.83 -19.60 -5.08
C THR A 101 40.75 -19.43 -6.61
N THR A 102 40.08 -20.34 -7.32
CA THR A 102 39.93 -20.33 -8.78
C THR A 102 38.65 -19.65 -9.28
N GLU A 103 37.64 -19.41 -8.44
CA GLU A 103 36.38 -18.77 -8.84
C GLU A 103 36.25 -17.38 -8.20
N ARG A 104 36.20 -16.33 -9.03
CA ARG A 104 36.13 -14.94 -8.54
C ARG A 104 34.71 -14.57 -8.10
N VAL A 105 34.38 -14.87 -6.85
CA VAL A 105 33.30 -14.15 -6.15
C VAL A 105 33.80 -12.74 -5.83
N ALA A 106 33.05 -11.73 -6.27
CA ALA A 106 33.31 -10.34 -5.96
C ALA A 106 32.42 -9.91 -4.79
N VAL A 107 32.91 -8.97 -3.99
CA VAL A 107 32.14 -8.34 -2.91
C VAL A 107 32.04 -6.87 -3.25
N ASP A 108 30.82 -6.35 -3.23
CA ASP A 108 30.59 -4.93 -3.42
C ASP A 108 31.27 -4.13 -2.28
N ALA A 109 32.03 -3.10 -2.64
CA ALA A 109 32.86 -2.37 -1.68
C ALA A 109 32.04 -1.50 -0.71
N ASP A 110 30.87 -1.03 -1.13
CA ASP A 110 30.07 -0.06 -0.40
C ASP A 110 28.99 -0.74 0.46
N TYR A 111 28.39 -1.80 -0.07
CA TYR A 111 27.25 -2.51 0.53
C TYR A 111 27.60 -3.92 1.00
N GLY A 112 28.76 -4.46 0.61
CA GLY A 112 29.26 -5.73 1.12
C GLY A 112 28.51 -6.98 0.64
N PHE A 113 27.62 -6.88 -0.35
CA PHE A 113 26.95 -8.05 -0.90
C PHE A 113 27.88 -8.80 -1.87
N ALA A 114 27.86 -10.14 -1.79
CA ALA A 114 28.63 -11.00 -2.67
C ALA A 114 27.89 -11.21 -4.00
N TYR A 115 28.61 -11.13 -5.12
CA TYR A 115 28.07 -11.44 -6.44
C TYR A 115 29.10 -12.17 -7.31
N ARG A 116 28.60 -12.93 -8.28
CA ARG A 116 29.43 -13.62 -9.28
C ARG A 116 28.95 -13.26 -10.66
N ARG A 117 29.88 -12.90 -11.54
CA ARG A 117 29.63 -12.77 -12.97
C ARG A 117 30.04 -14.06 -13.65
N ALA A 118 29.16 -14.62 -14.46
CA ALA A 118 29.41 -15.82 -15.24
C ALA A 118 28.91 -15.59 -16.67
N GLU A 119 29.61 -16.17 -17.64
CA GLU A 119 29.10 -16.25 -19.00
C GLU A 119 27.88 -17.18 -19.04
N ALA A 120 26.92 -16.85 -19.89
CA ALA A 120 25.78 -17.72 -20.13
C ALA A 120 26.27 -19.05 -20.72
N ARG A 121 25.66 -20.15 -20.28
CA ARG A 121 25.95 -21.47 -20.85
C ARG A 121 25.57 -21.47 -22.33
N SER A 122 26.40 -22.08 -23.17
CA SER A 122 26.19 -22.10 -24.62
C SER A 122 24.88 -22.76 -25.03
N ASP A 123 24.48 -23.83 -24.34
CA ASP A 123 23.22 -24.54 -24.57
C ASP A 123 22.00 -23.62 -24.35
N LEU A 124 21.95 -22.90 -23.23
CA LEU A 124 20.89 -21.94 -22.94
C LEU A 124 20.88 -20.80 -23.96
N LEU A 125 22.05 -20.30 -24.35
CA LEU A 125 22.15 -19.22 -25.32
C LEU A 125 21.60 -19.64 -26.69
N ASP A 126 21.92 -20.86 -27.13
CA ASP A 126 21.42 -21.42 -28.38
C ASP A 126 19.89 -21.67 -28.34
N GLU A 127 19.36 -22.16 -27.21
CA GLU A 127 17.91 -22.29 -26.98
C GLU A 127 17.20 -20.93 -27.08
N LEU A 128 17.75 -19.89 -26.45
CA LEU A 128 17.18 -18.54 -26.48
C LEU A 128 17.26 -17.93 -27.88
N ARG A 129 18.34 -18.19 -28.64
CA ARG A 129 18.48 -17.77 -30.05
C ARG A 129 17.45 -18.46 -30.94
N ALA A 130 17.26 -19.77 -30.78
CA ALA A 130 16.23 -20.52 -31.49
C ALA A 130 14.82 -19.98 -31.18
N ALA A 131 14.52 -19.73 -29.90
CA ALA A 131 13.26 -19.12 -29.49
C ALA A 131 13.05 -17.71 -30.10
N ARG A 132 14.12 -16.92 -30.23
CA ARG A 132 14.09 -15.59 -30.88
C ARG A 132 13.85 -15.68 -32.39
N ALA A 133 14.37 -16.71 -33.05
CA ALA A 133 14.15 -17.01 -34.47
C ALA A 133 12.73 -17.53 -34.75
N GLY A 134 12.04 -18.04 -33.73
CA GLY A 134 10.69 -18.60 -33.87
C GLY A 134 10.63 -20.12 -33.79
N ASP A 135 11.75 -20.77 -33.45
CA ASP A 135 11.87 -22.23 -33.30
C ASP A 135 11.85 -22.66 -31.81
N GLY A 136 11.15 -21.89 -30.97
CA GLY A 136 10.97 -22.22 -29.55
C GLY A 136 9.98 -23.38 -29.32
N PRO A 137 9.79 -23.83 -28.07
CA PRO A 137 8.87 -24.92 -27.74
C PRO A 137 7.44 -24.66 -28.26
N PRO A 138 6.82 -25.60 -29.01
CA PRO A 138 5.52 -25.38 -29.67
C PRO A 138 4.37 -25.05 -28.72
N ASP A 139 4.37 -25.65 -27.53
CA ASP A 139 3.44 -25.41 -26.44
C ASP A 139 3.53 -23.96 -25.94
N MET A 140 4.74 -23.45 -25.72
CA MET A 140 4.96 -22.06 -25.33
C MET A 140 4.58 -21.09 -26.46
N GLN A 141 4.86 -21.44 -27.71
CA GLN A 141 4.44 -20.61 -28.85
C GLN A 141 2.92 -20.51 -28.98
N ALA A 142 2.21 -21.62 -28.76
CA ALA A 142 0.75 -21.65 -28.81
C ALA A 142 0.09 -20.88 -27.65
N ALA A 143 0.76 -20.80 -26.49
CA ALA A 143 0.26 -20.07 -25.32
C ALA A 143 0.45 -18.54 -25.40
N LEU A 144 1.35 -18.04 -26.26
CA LEU A 144 1.63 -16.61 -26.37
C LEU A 144 0.70 -15.93 -27.38
N CYS A 145 -0.01 -14.91 -26.93
CA CYS A 145 -0.81 -14.03 -27.77
C CYS A 145 -0.51 -12.56 -27.49
N LEU A 146 -0.87 -11.69 -28.44
CA LEU A 146 -0.86 -10.25 -28.19
C LEU A 146 -2.09 -9.88 -27.36
N PRO A 147 -2.00 -8.84 -26.52
CA PRO A 147 -3.12 -8.42 -25.69
C PRO A 147 -4.37 -8.10 -26.52
N ALA A 148 -5.53 -8.50 -26.00
CA ALA A 148 -6.82 -8.04 -26.51
C ALA A 148 -7.05 -6.56 -26.16
N PRO A 149 -7.97 -5.86 -26.85
CA PRO A 149 -8.37 -4.51 -26.47
C PRO A 149 -8.87 -4.45 -25.03
N ASN A 150 -8.49 -3.41 -24.29
CA ASN A 150 -8.84 -3.29 -22.89
C ASN A 150 -10.26 -2.72 -22.70
N GLU A 151 -11.15 -3.51 -22.11
CA GLU A 151 -12.56 -3.15 -21.92
C GLU A 151 -12.80 -2.09 -20.83
N TYR A 152 -11.81 -1.87 -19.96
CA TYR A 152 -11.90 -0.94 -18.83
C TYR A 152 -11.64 0.52 -19.20
N PHE A 153 -11.15 0.82 -20.41
CA PHE A 153 -10.98 2.22 -20.81
C PHE A 153 -12.31 2.98 -20.72
N PRO A 154 -12.32 4.15 -20.04
CA PRO A 154 -13.53 4.93 -19.87
C PRO A 154 -13.97 5.48 -21.22
N ARG A 155 -15.28 5.38 -21.50
CA ARG A 155 -15.89 5.95 -22.71
C ARG A 155 -16.52 7.30 -22.43
N ARG A 156 -16.82 7.57 -21.14
CA ARG A 156 -17.41 8.81 -20.65
C ARG A 156 -16.62 9.30 -19.45
N LEU A 157 -16.39 10.61 -19.41
CA LEU A 157 -15.63 11.28 -18.36
C LEU A 157 -16.36 12.55 -17.91
N ASP A 158 -17.69 12.48 -17.94
CA ASP A 158 -18.55 13.59 -17.60
C ASP A 158 -18.52 13.81 -16.08
N PHE A 159 -18.19 15.04 -15.67
CA PHE A 159 -18.34 15.43 -14.29
C PHE A 159 -19.82 15.64 -13.97
N LYS A 160 -20.30 14.98 -12.92
CA LYS A 160 -21.72 14.95 -12.50
C LYS A 160 -22.04 16.02 -11.46
N GLY A 161 -21.03 16.73 -10.96
CA GLY A 161 -21.20 17.91 -10.12
C GLY A 161 -21.47 19.18 -10.93
N THR A 162 -21.60 20.31 -10.22
CA THR A 162 -21.69 21.62 -10.86
C THR A 162 -20.29 22.22 -10.98
N SER A 163 -19.75 22.30 -12.19
CA SER A 163 -18.44 22.91 -12.40
C SER A 163 -18.46 24.40 -12.12
N LEU A 164 -17.52 24.85 -11.29
CA LEU A 164 -17.33 26.26 -10.98
C LEU A 164 -16.12 26.81 -11.74
N PRO A 165 -16.18 28.05 -12.28
CA PRO A 165 -15.02 28.68 -12.91
C PRO A 165 -13.78 28.66 -11.98
N LEU A 166 -12.59 28.41 -12.53
CA LEU A 166 -11.31 28.36 -11.79
C LEU A 166 -11.10 29.58 -10.87
N ALA A 167 -11.52 30.77 -11.31
CA ALA A 167 -11.40 32.02 -10.57
C ALA A 167 -12.55 32.27 -9.56
N SER A 168 -13.50 31.34 -9.42
CA SER A 168 -14.64 31.53 -8.53
C SER A 168 -14.19 31.42 -7.06
N PRO A 169 -14.46 32.44 -6.21
CA PRO A 169 -14.20 32.34 -4.78
C PRO A 169 -14.99 31.22 -4.09
N ALA A 170 -16.05 30.69 -4.74
CA ALA A 170 -16.82 29.52 -4.28
C ALA A 170 -16.14 28.17 -4.59
N ARG A 171 -15.15 28.12 -5.49
CA ARG A 171 -14.35 26.91 -5.77
C ARG A 171 -13.39 26.57 -4.62
N ALA A 172 -13.24 27.49 -3.67
CA ALA A 172 -12.44 27.32 -2.48
C ALA A 172 -13.31 27.22 -1.21
N PRO A 173 -13.95 26.08 -0.93
CA PRO A 173 -13.98 25.61 0.43
C PRO A 173 -12.71 24.79 0.66
N LEU A 174 -11.79 25.29 1.51
CA LEU A 174 -10.64 24.52 2.02
C LEU A 174 -11.06 23.23 2.75
N VAL A 175 -12.36 23.03 3.00
CA VAL A 175 -12.94 21.91 3.73
C VAL A 175 -14.05 21.28 2.87
N PRO A 176 -13.88 20.05 2.37
CA PRO A 176 -14.93 19.36 1.64
C PRO A 176 -16.16 19.15 2.55
N PRO A 177 -17.39 19.14 2.00
CA PRO A 177 -18.59 18.88 2.79
C PRO A 177 -18.48 17.51 3.48
N ALA A 178 -18.90 17.44 4.74
CA ALA A 178 -18.91 16.20 5.49
C ALA A 178 -19.81 15.16 4.77
N PRO A 179 -19.38 13.89 4.67
CA PRO A 179 -20.20 12.84 4.05
C PRO A 179 -21.56 12.73 4.74
N ARG A 180 -22.62 12.74 3.94
CA ARG A 180 -23.99 12.60 4.45
C ARG A 180 -24.36 11.12 4.47
N GLN A 181 -24.93 10.66 5.59
CA GLN A 181 -25.50 9.34 5.65
C GLN A 181 -26.80 9.28 4.83
N LEU A 182 -26.86 8.36 3.87
CA LEU A 182 -28.07 8.09 3.09
C LEU A 182 -28.91 7.02 3.80
N SER A 183 -30.22 7.22 3.81
CA SER A 183 -31.15 6.20 4.31
C SER A 183 -31.29 5.09 3.28
N LEU A 184 -31.05 3.85 3.71
CA LEU A 184 -31.26 2.63 2.94
C LEU A 184 -32.40 1.80 3.58
N PRO A 185 -33.18 1.05 2.79
CA PRO A 185 -34.17 0.11 3.32
C PRO A 185 -33.55 -0.92 4.26
N SER A 186 -32.33 -1.39 3.96
CA SER A 186 -31.55 -2.31 4.79
C SER A 186 -31.12 -1.69 6.12
N ARG A 187 -31.11 -0.36 6.24
CA ARG A 187 -30.56 0.44 7.36
C ARG A 187 -29.06 0.28 7.60
N HIS A 188 -28.32 -0.38 6.70
CA HIS A 188 -26.85 -0.38 6.78
C HIS A 188 -26.28 1.02 6.51
N PRO A 189 -25.15 1.41 7.16
CA PRO A 189 -24.56 2.72 6.95
C PRO A 189 -23.98 2.89 5.53
N LEU A 190 -24.57 3.81 4.76
CA LEU A 190 -24.03 4.34 3.52
C LEU A 190 -23.76 5.83 3.70
N TYR A 191 -22.51 6.23 3.56
CA TYR A 191 -22.09 7.62 3.53
C TYR A 191 -21.79 8.02 2.09
N HIS A 192 -22.30 9.18 1.69
CA HIS A 192 -22.10 9.72 0.35
C HIS A 192 -21.62 11.17 0.41
N CYS A 193 -20.66 11.49 -0.43
CA CYS A 193 -20.19 12.85 -0.66
C CYS A 193 -19.86 13.02 -2.15
N LEU A 194 -20.68 13.77 -2.88
CA LEU A 194 -20.36 14.17 -4.25
C LEU A 194 -19.23 15.21 -4.18
N ASP A 195 -18.12 14.92 -4.85
CA ASP A 195 -17.02 15.90 -4.92
C ASP A 195 -17.42 17.09 -5.81
N THR A 196 -17.09 18.28 -5.33
CA THR A 196 -17.36 19.57 -6.01
C THR A 196 -16.11 20.45 -6.04
N GLY A 197 -14.97 19.97 -5.53
CA GLY A 197 -13.73 20.73 -5.44
C GLY A 197 -12.82 20.55 -6.65
N PHE A 198 -12.76 19.34 -7.22
CA PHE A 198 -11.73 18.97 -8.19
C PHE A 198 -12.22 18.87 -9.64
N ASP A 199 -13.54 18.92 -9.90
CA ASP A 199 -14.14 18.77 -11.25
C ASP A 199 -13.66 17.49 -11.99
N ASP A 200 -13.28 16.46 -11.24
CA ASP A 200 -12.68 15.23 -11.77
C ASP A 200 -13.68 14.07 -11.85
N PRO A 201 -13.65 13.26 -12.92
CA PRO A 201 -14.56 12.11 -13.10
C PRO A 201 -14.11 10.88 -12.29
N VAL A 202 -13.59 11.10 -11.08
CA VAL A 202 -13.00 10.05 -10.23
C VAL A 202 -13.94 9.75 -9.08
N VAL A 203 -14.17 8.46 -8.82
CA VAL A 203 -14.92 7.97 -7.67
C VAL A 203 -14.02 7.12 -6.78
N HIS A 204 -14.23 7.25 -5.48
CA HIS A 204 -13.63 6.45 -4.43
C HIS A 204 -14.73 5.72 -3.66
N LEU A 205 -14.59 4.40 -3.55
CA LEU A 205 -15.47 3.58 -2.75
C LEU A 205 -14.63 2.93 -1.65
N ARG A 206 -15.05 3.10 -0.40
CA ARG A 206 -14.45 2.38 0.73
C ARG A 206 -15.51 1.56 1.42
N LEU A 207 -15.33 0.25 1.41
CA LEU A 207 -16.22 -0.72 2.00
C LEU A 207 -15.49 -1.46 3.12
N LEU A 208 -16.09 -1.42 4.32
CA LEU A 208 -15.70 -2.27 5.43
C LEU A 208 -16.83 -3.28 5.68
N LEU A 209 -16.58 -4.55 5.38
CA LEU A 209 -17.46 -5.67 5.69
C LEU A 209 -17.08 -6.21 7.07
N ARG A 210 -17.84 -5.84 8.10
CA ARG A 210 -17.53 -6.24 9.47
C ARG A 210 -18.01 -7.66 9.76
N SER A 211 -17.14 -8.47 10.34
CA SER A 211 -17.44 -9.81 10.84
C SER A 211 -16.46 -10.19 11.95
N PRO A 212 -16.92 -10.82 13.05
CA PRO A 212 -16.04 -11.25 14.13
C PRO A 212 -15.13 -12.41 13.72
N VAL A 213 -15.47 -13.14 12.65
CA VAL A 213 -14.77 -14.36 12.21
C VAL A 213 -13.38 -14.05 11.62
N VAL A 214 -13.26 -12.94 10.91
CA VAL A 214 -12.07 -12.54 10.14
C VAL A 214 -10.80 -12.48 10.99
N TYR A 215 -10.91 -12.01 12.23
CA TYR A 215 -9.76 -11.78 13.12
C TYR A 215 -9.93 -12.47 14.49
N ALA A 216 -10.80 -13.47 14.58
CA ALA A 216 -11.14 -14.14 15.85
C ALA A 216 -9.93 -14.80 16.54
N THR A 217 -9.02 -15.36 15.75
CA THR A 217 -7.79 -16.04 16.21
C THR A 217 -6.61 -15.67 15.30
N PRO A 218 -5.35 -15.90 15.74
CA PRO A 218 -4.18 -15.76 14.86
C PRO A 218 -4.32 -16.54 13.55
N ARG A 219 -4.90 -17.74 13.63
CA ARG A 219 -5.15 -18.61 12.48
C ARG A 219 -6.21 -18.03 11.54
N SER A 220 -7.33 -17.53 12.07
CA SER A 220 -8.35 -16.84 11.26
C SER A 220 -7.77 -15.62 10.54
N ALA A 221 -6.91 -14.84 11.22
CA ALA A 221 -6.24 -13.70 10.61
C ALA A 221 -5.28 -14.10 9.47
N VAL A 222 -4.58 -15.23 9.62
CA VAL A 222 -3.73 -15.80 8.56
C VAL A 222 -4.55 -16.33 7.40
N LEU A 223 -5.59 -17.12 7.66
CA LEU A 223 -6.47 -17.66 6.62
C LEU A 223 -7.16 -16.54 5.83
N THR A 224 -7.61 -15.48 6.50
CA THR A 224 -8.13 -14.27 5.84
C THR A 224 -7.05 -13.58 4.99
N SER A 225 -5.82 -13.48 5.50
CA SER A 225 -4.71 -12.91 4.73
C SER A 225 -4.41 -13.72 3.47
N LEU A 226 -4.42 -15.05 3.57
CA LEU A 226 -4.22 -15.95 2.44
C LEU A 226 -5.36 -15.83 1.43
N LEU A 227 -6.61 -15.76 1.90
CA LEU A 227 -7.78 -15.53 1.04
C LEU A 227 -7.64 -14.23 0.24
N CYS A 228 -7.30 -13.11 0.89
CA CYS A 228 -7.12 -11.82 0.19
C CYS A 228 -6.02 -11.91 -0.88
N LEU A 229 -4.88 -12.53 -0.53
CA LEU A 229 -3.76 -12.68 -1.46
C LEU A 229 -4.06 -13.64 -2.62
N LEU A 230 -4.84 -14.69 -2.39
CA LEU A 230 -5.29 -15.61 -3.45
C LEU A 230 -6.29 -14.94 -4.40
N ILE A 231 -7.16 -14.08 -3.86
CA ILE A 231 -8.05 -13.26 -4.70
C ILE A 231 -7.23 -12.30 -5.56
N ASP A 232 -6.20 -11.65 -5.00
CA ASP A 232 -5.31 -10.79 -5.77
C ASP A 232 -4.52 -11.56 -6.84
N ASP A 233 -4.03 -12.78 -6.55
CA ASP A 233 -3.36 -13.64 -7.55
C ASP A 233 -4.33 -14.04 -8.67
N ALA A 234 -5.57 -14.41 -8.34
CA ALA A 234 -6.58 -14.81 -9.32
C ALA A 234 -7.11 -13.63 -10.17
N LEU A 235 -7.09 -12.42 -9.63
CA LEU A 235 -7.55 -11.21 -10.29
C LEU A 235 -6.44 -10.41 -10.96
N VAL A 236 -5.19 -10.90 -10.99
CA VAL A 236 -4.04 -10.15 -11.51
C VAL A 236 -4.25 -9.61 -12.92
N ASP A 237 -4.84 -10.39 -13.83
CA ASP A 237 -5.10 -9.97 -15.20
C ASP A 237 -6.19 -8.90 -15.28
N VAL A 238 -7.23 -9.02 -14.45
CA VAL A 238 -8.29 -8.00 -14.34
C VAL A 238 -7.74 -6.72 -13.74
N ALA A 239 -6.94 -6.83 -12.68
CA ALA A 239 -6.28 -5.71 -12.00
C ALA A 239 -5.39 -4.94 -12.96
N TYR A 240 -4.59 -5.65 -13.77
CA TYR A 240 -3.69 -5.05 -14.74
C TYR A 240 -4.46 -4.26 -15.82
N GLN A 241 -5.51 -4.84 -16.39
CA GLN A 241 -6.34 -4.13 -17.38
C GLN A 241 -7.06 -2.92 -16.75
N ALA A 242 -7.58 -3.07 -15.54
CA ALA A 242 -8.20 -1.97 -14.81
C ALA A 242 -7.19 -0.82 -14.53
N GLU A 243 -5.97 -1.14 -14.10
CA GLU A 243 -4.92 -0.17 -13.77
C GLU A 243 -4.48 0.67 -14.98
N LEU A 244 -4.28 0.04 -16.14
CA LEU A 244 -4.00 0.74 -17.39
C LEU A 244 -5.11 1.73 -17.77
N ALA A 245 -6.36 1.40 -17.42
CA ALA A 245 -7.51 2.25 -17.64
C ALA A 245 -7.76 3.27 -16.51
N GLY A 246 -6.85 3.43 -15.55
CA GLY A 246 -6.97 4.37 -14.44
C GLY A 246 -7.94 3.95 -13.34
N LEU A 247 -8.18 2.64 -13.19
CA LEU A 247 -8.95 2.05 -12.10
C LEU A 247 -8.04 1.22 -11.20
N SER A 248 -8.28 1.25 -9.91
CA SER A 248 -7.61 0.38 -8.97
C SER A 248 -8.58 -0.14 -7.92
N TYR A 249 -8.24 -1.30 -7.38
CA TYR A 249 -8.88 -1.85 -6.20
C TYR A 249 -7.82 -2.33 -5.22
N ASN A 250 -8.21 -2.49 -3.96
CA ASN A 250 -7.42 -3.12 -2.93
C ASN A 250 -8.35 -3.96 -2.06
N VAL A 251 -8.02 -5.25 -1.91
CA VAL A 251 -8.70 -6.15 -0.96
C VAL A 251 -7.76 -6.37 0.22
N GLY A 252 -8.29 -6.22 1.42
CA GLY A 252 -7.52 -6.44 2.63
C GLY A 252 -8.40 -6.79 3.81
N TYR A 253 -7.81 -6.76 4.99
CA TYR A 253 -8.52 -7.02 6.22
C TYR A 253 -7.98 -6.18 7.37
N THR A 254 -8.85 -5.98 8.35
CA THR A 254 -8.53 -5.37 9.63
C THR A 254 -9.01 -6.29 10.75
N HIS A 255 -8.81 -5.88 12.00
CA HIS A 255 -9.40 -6.54 13.14
C HIS A 255 -10.95 -6.50 13.15
N GLU A 256 -11.57 -5.58 12.39
CA GLU A 256 -13.03 -5.45 12.32
C GLU A 256 -13.67 -6.32 11.23
N GLY A 257 -12.92 -6.67 10.18
CA GLY A 257 -13.44 -7.38 9.01
C GLY A 257 -12.65 -7.13 7.73
N LEU A 258 -13.27 -7.41 6.58
CA LEU A 258 -12.67 -7.23 5.25
C LEU A 258 -12.79 -5.78 4.79
N THR A 259 -11.74 -5.26 4.16
CA THR A 259 -11.71 -3.93 3.56
C THR A 259 -11.59 -4.03 2.06
N LEU A 260 -12.45 -3.31 1.35
CA LEU A 260 -12.35 -3.12 -0.09
C LEU A 260 -12.30 -1.64 -0.40
N ASP A 261 -11.23 -1.21 -1.03
CA ASP A 261 -11.07 0.14 -1.54
C ASP A 261 -11.08 0.09 -3.07
N PHE A 262 -11.84 0.97 -3.70
CA PHE A 262 -11.84 1.16 -5.15
C PHE A 262 -11.60 2.63 -5.46
N SER A 263 -10.85 2.92 -6.51
CA SER A 263 -10.50 4.28 -6.92
C SER A 263 -10.32 4.36 -8.43
N GLY A 264 -10.74 5.46 -9.05
CA GLY A 264 -10.52 5.70 -10.48
C GLY A 264 -11.73 6.27 -11.19
N TYR A 265 -11.71 6.23 -12.52
CA TYR A 265 -12.78 6.78 -13.35
C TYR A 265 -14.13 6.11 -13.13
N ASP A 266 -15.21 6.89 -13.03
CA ASP A 266 -16.51 6.37 -12.60
C ASP A 266 -17.21 5.46 -13.65
N ASP A 267 -16.97 5.66 -14.94
CA ASP A 267 -17.71 4.99 -16.03
C ASP A 267 -17.64 3.45 -15.97
N ARG A 268 -16.46 2.90 -15.67
CA ARG A 268 -16.23 1.44 -15.60
C ARG A 268 -16.12 0.89 -14.18
N MET A 269 -16.20 1.76 -13.17
CA MET A 269 -16.13 1.38 -11.76
C MET A 269 -17.16 0.31 -11.36
N PRO A 270 -18.46 0.38 -11.77
CA PRO A 270 -19.44 -0.65 -11.41
C PRO A 270 -19.08 -2.06 -11.91
N SER A 271 -18.39 -2.17 -13.05
CA SER A 271 -17.96 -3.47 -13.58
C SER A 271 -16.87 -4.07 -12.70
N LEU A 272 -15.85 -3.28 -12.34
CA LEU A 272 -14.77 -3.71 -11.46
C LEU A 272 -15.30 -4.15 -10.08
N VAL A 273 -16.18 -3.35 -9.47
CA VAL A 273 -16.79 -3.67 -8.17
C VAL A 273 -17.53 -5.01 -8.21
N ARG A 274 -18.28 -5.31 -9.29
CA ARG A 274 -18.98 -6.59 -9.43
C ARG A 274 -18.03 -7.77 -9.51
N VAL A 275 -16.96 -7.64 -10.30
CA VAL A 275 -15.97 -8.72 -10.47
C VAL A 275 -15.31 -9.03 -9.12
N VAL A 276 -14.80 -8.01 -8.42
CA VAL A 276 -14.12 -8.21 -7.12
C VAL A 276 -15.06 -8.77 -6.06
N LEU A 277 -16.30 -8.26 -5.97
CA LEU A 277 -17.29 -8.79 -5.01
C LEU A 277 -17.71 -10.24 -5.30
N ALA A 278 -17.77 -10.63 -6.58
CA ALA A 278 -18.06 -12.00 -6.96
C ALA A 278 -16.90 -12.94 -6.60
N SER A 279 -15.66 -12.55 -6.90
CA SER A 279 -14.46 -13.34 -6.62
C SER A 279 -14.24 -13.58 -5.12
N LEU A 280 -14.63 -12.63 -4.27
CA LEU A 280 -14.56 -12.79 -2.80
C LEU A 280 -15.37 -13.96 -2.24
N ARG A 281 -16.36 -14.44 -3.00
CA ARG A 281 -17.30 -15.49 -2.57
C ARG A 281 -17.09 -16.80 -3.30
N ASP A 282 -16.30 -16.79 -4.35
CA ASP A 282 -16.16 -17.94 -5.23
C ASP A 282 -15.08 -18.89 -4.69
N PRO A 283 -15.45 -20.10 -4.23
CA PRO A 283 -14.46 -21.07 -3.79
C PRO A 283 -13.48 -21.45 -4.90
N LEU A 284 -13.86 -21.34 -6.18
CA LEU A 284 -12.97 -21.65 -7.30
C LEU A 284 -11.75 -20.75 -7.37
N VAL A 285 -11.84 -19.52 -6.85
CA VAL A 285 -10.71 -18.58 -6.76
C VAL A 285 -9.62 -19.10 -5.81
N VAL A 286 -9.99 -19.96 -4.84
CA VAL A 286 -9.08 -20.49 -3.82
C VAL A 286 -8.83 -22.00 -3.99
N ARG A 287 -8.78 -22.51 -5.23
CA ARG A 287 -8.52 -23.96 -5.48
C ARG A 287 -7.21 -24.27 -6.19
N ASP A 288 -6.52 -23.28 -6.72
CA ASP A 288 -5.21 -23.51 -7.35
C ASP A 288 -4.14 -23.74 -6.28
N GLY A 289 -3.72 -25.01 -6.12
CA GLY A 289 -2.65 -25.40 -5.21
C GLY A 289 -1.28 -24.81 -5.57
N ALA A 290 -1.03 -24.47 -6.84
CA ALA A 290 0.20 -23.79 -7.24
C ALA A 290 0.17 -22.32 -6.82
N ALA A 291 -0.95 -21.63 -7.01
CA ALA A 291 -1.17 -20.28 -6.47
C ALA A 291 -1.02 -20.25 -4.95
N PHE A 292 -1.68 -21.17 -4.24
CA PHE A 292 -1.54 -21.31 -2.80
C PHE A 292 -0.08 -21.45 -2.38
N THR A 293 0.69 -22.34 -3.02
CA THR A 293 2.10 -22.55 -2.66
C THR A 293 2.90 -21.25 -2.79
N ARG A 294 2.74 -20.50 -3.89
CA ARG A 294 3.43 -19.22 -4.11
C ARG A 294 3.02 -18.15 -3.09
N VAL A 295 1.71 -18.00 -2.87
CA VAL A 295 1.13 -16.99 -1.98
C VAL A 295 1.49 -17.28 -0.52
N HIS A 296 1.39 -18.54 -0.10
CA HIS A 296 1.74 -19.00 1.24
C HIS A 296 3.22 -18.80 1.53
N ASP A 297 4.12 -19.23 0.63
CA ASP A 297 5.56 -18.98 0.76
C ASP A 297 5.85 -17.47 0.86
N GLY A 298 5.23 -16.66 0.00
CA GLY A 298 5.35 -15.20 0.05
C GLY A 298 4.90 -14.59 1.38
N LEU A 299 3.78 -15.07 1.95
CA LEU A 299 3.29 -14.64 3.26
C LEU A 299 4.24 -15.06 4.38
N VAL A 300 4.69 -16.32 4.39
CA VAL A 300 5.62 -16.85 5.39
C VAL A 300 6.93 -16.05 5.37
N ARG A 301 7.51 -15.81 4.20
CA ARG A 301 8.73 -14.98 4.06
C ARG A 301 8.52 -13.55 4.53
N ARG A 302 7.38 -12.93 4.20
CA ARG A 302 7.03 -11.57 4.66
C ARG A 302 6.87 -11.50 6.18
N LEU A 303 6.29 -12.53 6.81
CA LEU A 303 6.15 -12.57 8.26
C LEU A 303 7.50 -12.85 8.95
N ALA A 304 8.32 -13.72 8.36
CA ALA A 304 9.67 -14.03 8.83
C ALA A 304 10.64 -12.85 8.70
N SER A 305 10.47 -11.98 7.69
CA SER A 305 11.29 -10.77 7.51
C SER A 305 11.15 -9.75 8.65
N TYR A 306 10.20 -9.96 9.58
CA TYR A 306 10.19 -9.24 10.85
C TYR A 306 11.53 -9.39 11.60
N ALA A 307 12.18 -10.55 11.49
CA ALA A 307 13.44 -10.80 12.17
C ALA A 307 14.56 -9.85 11.72
N THR A 308 14.55 -9.43 10.46
CA THR A 308 15.54 -8.54 9.83
C THR A 308 15.02 -7.13 9.59
N SER A 309 13.82 -6.82 10.10
CA SER A 309 13.27 -5.47 10.02
C SER A 309 14.14 -4.48 10.79
N SER A 310 14.06 -3.20 10.43
CA SER A 310 14.82 -2.14 11.12
C SER A 310 14.44 -2.03 12.60
N SER A 311 15.41 -1.64 13.44
CA SER A 311 15.20 -1.51 14.88
C SER A 311 14.05 -0.57 15.30
N HIS A 312 13.76 0.46 14.51
CA HIS A 312 12.60 1.32 14.75
C HIS A 312 11.26 0.68 14.39
N ALA A 313 11.21 -0.18 13.38
CA ALA A 313 10.02 -0.96 13.07
C ALA A 313 9.72 -1.97 14.20
N VAL A 314 10.75 -2.60 14.77
CA VAL A 314 10.63 -3.50 15.93
C VAL A 314 10.14 -2.74 17.16
N ALA A 315 10.71 -1.56 17.45
CA ALA A 315 10.26 -0.71 18.58
C ALA A 315 8.79 -0.32 18.44
N LYS A 316 8.39 0.14 17.25
CA LYS A 316 7.01 0.49 16.91
C LYS A 316 6.06 -0.69 17.10
N ALA A 317 6.40 -1.86 16.58
CA ALA A 317 5.58 -3.07 16.72
C ALA A 317 5.44 -3.51 18.18
N GLY A 318 6.52 -3.39 18.96
CA GLY A 318 6.52 -3.64 20.41
C GLY A 318 5.60 -2.69 21.18
N ALA A 319 5.61 -1.40 20.83
CA ALA A 319 4.70 -0.40 21.40
C ALA A 319 3.23 -0.69 21.01
N ASP A 320 2.96 -0.92 19.73
CA ASP A 320 1.61 -1.21 19.24
C ASP A 320 1.03 -2.46 19.93
N SER A 321 1.83 -3.51 20.12
CA SER A 321 1.44 -4.72 20.85
C SER A 321 1.28 -4.53 22.35
N ALA A 322 2.03 -3.62 22.98
CA ALA A 322 1.90 -3.36 24.42
C ALA A 322 0.64 -2.53 24.74
N LEU A 323 0.29 -1.61 23.85
CA LEU A 323 -0.74 -0.60 24.08
C LEU A 323 -2.09 -0.97 23.46
N THR A 324 -2.22 -2.17 22.92
CA THR A 324 -3.43 -2.67 22.27
C THR A 324 -3.79 -4.05 22.83
N ASP A 325 -5.05 -4.27 23.17
CA ASP A 325 -5.54 -5.57 23.63
C ASP A 325 -5.66 -6.63 22.52
N LEU A 326 -6.13 -6.25 21.33
CA LEU A 326 -6.35 -7.10 20.18
C LEU A 326 -5.37 -6.75 19.05
N LEU A 327 -4.20 -7.40 19.03
CA LEU A 327 -3.21 -7.31 17.96
C LEU A 327 -2.36 -8.59 17.90
N TYR A 328 -2.39 -9.30 16.76
CA TYR A 328 -1.47 -10.41 16.50
C TYR A 328 -0.18 -9.91 15.86
N THR A 329 0.95 -10.13 16.54
CA THR A 329 2.28 -9.75 16.07
C THR A 329 2.77 -10.65 14.93
N SER A 330 3.76 -10.21 14.15
CA SER A 330 4.31 -11.01 13.05
C SER A 330 4.80 -12.40 13.49
N PRO A 331 5.49 -12.59 14.64
CA PRO A 331 5.84 -13.93 15.12
C PRO A 331 4.64 -14.82 15.42
N VAL A 332 3.56 -14.26 15.99
CA VAL A 332 2.33 -15.00 16.29
C VAL A 332 1.62 -15.42 15.00
N LYS A 333 1.54 -14.51 14.02
CA LYS A 333 0.99 -14.83 12.69
C LYS A 333 1.88 -15.80 11.93
N LEU A 334 3.21 -15.72 12.06
CA LEU A 334 4.15 -16.63 11.41
C LEU A 334 3.93 -18.06 11.89
N ALA A 335 3.82 -18.28 13.20
CA ALA A 335 3.52 -19.58 13.76
C ALA A 335 2.20 -20.13 13.19
N ALA A 336 1.14 -19.32 13.19
CA ALA A 336 -0.15 -19.72 12.62
C ALA A 336 -0.11 -19.96 11.10
N ALA A 337 0.75 -19.26 10.35
CA ALA A 337 0.95 -19.48 8.91
C ALA A 337 1.68 -20.78 8.61
N LEU A 338 2.67 -21.15 9.43
CA LEU A 338 3.37 -22.43 9.33
C LEU A 338 2.43 -23.62 9.63
N ASP A 339 1.38 -23.41 10.41
CA ASP A 339 0.34 -24.42 10.70
C ASP A 339 -0.71 -24.57 9.59
N VAL A 340 -0.72 -23.72 8.56
CA VAL A 340 -1.61 -23.85 7.40
C VAL A 340 -0.85 -24.61 6.32
N THR A 341 -1.35 -25.76 5.90
CA THR A 341 -0.57 -26.71 5.08
C THR A 341 -1.05 -26.85 3.64
N ASN A 342 -2.31 -26.54 3.37
CA ASN A 342 -2.93 -26.74 2.07
C ASN A 342 -4.03 -25.71 1.78
N VAL A 343 -4.50 -25.70 0.54
CA VAL A 343 -5.47 -24.73 0.06
C VAL A 343 -6.90 -25.05 0.54
N GLU A 344 -7.21 -26.32 0.78
CA GLU A 344 -8.51 -26.78 1.26
C GLU A 344 -8.85 -26.25 2.67
N GLU A 345 -7.84 -25.88 3.46
CA GLU A 345 -8.02 -25.16 4.71
C GLU A 345 -8.55 -23.72 4.49
N VAL A 346 -8.07 -23.04 3.44
CA VAL A 346 -8.56 -21.70 3.06
C VAL A 346 -9.95 -21.79 2.43
N GLU A 347 -10.17 -22.78 1.57
CA GLU A 347 -11.48 -23.05 0.97
C GLU A 347 -12.54 -23.30 2.04
N ARG A 348 -12.27 -24.19 3.01
CA ARG A 348 -13.19 -24.44 4.14
C ARG A 348 -13.41 -23.21 5.01
N PHE A 349 -12.37 -22.42 5.28
CA PHE A 349 -12.54 -21.17 6.03
C PHE A 349 -13.45 -20.19 5.27
N LEU A 350 -13.36 -20.14 3.94
CA LEU A 350 -14.28 -19.34 3.13
C LEU A 350 -15.71 -19.90 3.22
N THR A 351 -15.92 -21.19 2.97
CA THR A 351 -17.27 -21.78 2.88
C THR A 351 -17.96 -21.93 4.23
N ASP A 352 -17.26 -22.47 5.21
CA ASP A 352 -17.85 -22.93 6.46
C ASP A 352 -17.89 -21.81 7.51
N ASP A 353 -16.95 -20.85 7.45
CA ASP A 353 -16.84 -19.77 8.42
C ASP A 353 -17.27 -18.41 7.84
N LEU A 354 -16.67 -17.95 6.72
CA LEU A 354 -16.92 -16.60 6.21
C LEU A 354 -18.28 -16.44 5.51
N LEU A 355 -18.67 -17.38 4.65
CA LEU A 355 -19.94 -17.31 3.92
C LEU A 355 -21.16 -17.58 4.83
N GLU A 356 -20.99 -18.33 5.91
CA GLU A 356 -22.04 -18.56 6.91
C GLU A 356 -22.14 -17.44 7.96
N ALA A 357 -21.10 -16.61 8.09
CA ALA A 357 -21.09 -15.46 8.99
C ALA A 357 -22.15 -14.42 8.60
N ARG A 358 -22.53 -13.60 9.58
CA ARG A 358 -23.41 -12.44 9.36
C ARG A 358 -22.56 -11.18 9.28
N TRP A 359 -22.74 -10.42 8.20
CA TRP A 359 -21.89 -9.28 7.88
C TRP A 359 -22.61 -7.95 8.09
N SER A 360 -21.86 -6.94 8.54
CA SER A 360 -22.35 -5.56 8.65
C SER A 360 -21.51 -4.62 7.77
N PRO A 361 -22.03 -4.23 6.59
CA PRO A 361 -21.32 -3.34 5.68
C PRO A 361 -21.35 -1.89 6.17
N LEU A 362 -20.21 -1.22 6.08
CA LEU A 362 -20.06 0.23 6.14
C LEU A 362 -19.48 0.69 4.81
N LEU A 363 -20.26 1.47 4.04
CA LEU A 363 -19.85 1.95 2.72
C LEU A 363 -19.71 3.47 2.73
N LEU A 364 -18.59 3.98 2.22
CA LEU A 364 -18.38 5.38 1.85
C LEU A 364 -18.21 5.48 0.34
N VAL A 365 -19.03 6.29 -0.31
CA VAL A 365 -18.90 6.66 -1.73
C VAL A 365 -18.59 8.15 -1.82
N HIS A 366 -17.40 8.48 -2.31
CA HIS A 366 -16.91 9.85 -2.45
C HIS A 366 -16.42 10.09 -3.89
N GLY A 367 -16.59 11.30 -4.43
CA GLY A 367 -16.13 11.64 -5.79
C GLY A 367 -17.28 11.81 -6.79
N ASN A 368 -17.04 11.50 -8.07
CA ASN A 368 -17.96 11.67 -9.19
C ASN A 368 -19.09 10.61 -9.25
N ALA A 369 -19.83 10.47 -8.15
CA ALA A 369 -20.97 9.59 -8.06
C ALA A 369 -22.17 10.34 -7.48
N THR A 370 -23.31 10.22 -8.14
CA THR A 370 -24.59 10.74 -7.64
C THR A 370 -25.09 9.90 -6.45
N GLU A 371 -26.03 10.44 -5.67
CA GLU A 371 -26.64 9.64 -4.60
C GLU A 371 -27.36 8.38 -5.10
N ALA A 372 -27.87 8.40 -6.35
CA ALA A 372 -28.52 7.25 -6.95
C ALA A 372 -27.50 6.13 -7.24
N GLU A 373 -26.33 6.49 -7.78
CA GLU A 373 -25.22 5.56 -8.02
C GLU A 373 -24.65 5.04 -6.70
N ALA A 374 -24.52 5.90 -5.67
CA ALA A 374 -24.13 5.47 -4.32
C ALA A 374 -25.07 4.38 -3.76
N ARG A 375 -26.39 4.53 -3.96
CA ARG A 375 -27.38 3.50 -3.59
C ARG A 375 -27.27 2.23 -4.45
N GLN A 376 -26.89 2.34 -5.73
CA GLN A 376 -26.63 1.17 -6.57
C GLN A 376 -25.43 0.37 -6.07
N TYR A 377 -24.33 1.03 -5.67
CA TYR A 377 -23.20 0.33 -5.06
C TYR A 377 -23.58 -0.37 -3.76
N ALA A 378 -24.37 0.27 -2.90
CA ALA A 378 -24.90 -0.38 -1.70
C ALA A 378 -25.74 -1.63 -2.06
N ALA A 379 -26.63 -1.53 -3.05
CA ALA A 379 -27.42 -2.67 -3.52
C ALA A 379 -26.56 -3.83 -4.07
N LEU A 380 -25.44 -3.52 -4.75
CA LEU A 380 -24.48 -4.55 -5.19
C LEU A 380 -23.85 -5.29 -4.01
N VAL A 381 -23.45 -4.56 -2.97
CA VAL A 381 -22.89 -5.15 -1.75
C VAL A 381 -23.93 -5.99 -1.00
N GLU A 382 -25.15 -5.46 -0.87
CA GLU A 382 -26.26 -6.13 -0.18
C GLU A 382 -26.72 -7.39 -0.91
N GLY A 383 -26.71 -7.39 -2.25
CA GLY A 383 -26.98 -8.59 -3.05
C GLY A 383 -25.83 -9.60 -3.04
N ALA A 384 -24.61 -9.16 -2.71
CA ALA A 384 -23.44 -10.01 -2.67
C ALA A 384 -23.26 -10.72 -1.33
N TRP A 385 -23.57 -10.13 -0.17
CA TRP A 385 -23.22 -10.74 1.13
C TRP A 385 -24.43 -11.09 2.00
N PRO A 386 -24.37 -12.17 2.81
CA PRO A 386 -25.40 -12.46 3.80
C PRO A 386 -25.29 -11.48 4.98
N LEU A 387 -26.19 -10.50 5.01
CA LEU A 387 -26.11 -9.39 5.96
C LEU A 387 -26.81 -9.70 7.30
N CYS A 388 -26.33 -9.06 8.37
CA CYS A 388 -27.07 -8.96 9.63
C CYS A 388 -28.33 -8.11 9.43
N ASP A 389 -29.41 -8.42 10.16
CA ASP A 389 -30.49 -7.46 10.36
C ASP A 389 -30.04 -6.38 11.37
N PRO A 390 -29.86 -5.11 10.97
CA PRO A 390 -29.39 -4.06 11.88
C PRO A 390 -30.45 -3.62 12.89
N THR A 391 -31.70 -4.09 12.79
CA THR A 391 -32.75 -3.83 13.78
C THR A 391 -32.73 -4.79 14.96
N VAL A 392 -32.03 -5.92 14.83
CA VAL A 392 -31.84 -6.87 15.94
C VAL A 392 -30.80 -6.27 16.90
N PRO A 393 -31.16 -6.00 18.16
CA PRO A 393 -30.20 -5.55 19.15
C PRO A 393 -29.08 -6.59 19.25
N VAL A 394 -27.84 -6.11 19.18
CA VAL A 394 -26.63 -6.93 19.30
C VAL A 394 -26.57 -7.47 20.74
N THR A 395 -27.30 -8.54 21.02
CA THR A 395 -27.24 -9.25 22.29
C THR A 395 -26.00 -10.14 22.29
N SER A 396 -24.93 -9.66 22.93
CA SER A 396 -23.65 -10.35 23.24
C SER A 396 -22.71 -10.78 22.11
N SER A 397 -23.08 -10.72 20.83
CA SER A 397 -22.15 -10.94 19.70
C SER A 397 -22.00 -9.66 18.87
N ALA A 398 -21.12 -8.76 19.30
CA ALA A 398 -20.75 -7.58 18.51
C ALA A 398 -20.44 -7.99 17.05
N PRO A 399 -20.92 -7.27 16.04
CA PRO A 399 -20.65 -7.58 14.63
C PRO A 399 -19.15 -7.51 14.29
N CYS A 400 -18.32 -7.00 15.21
CA CYS A 400 -16.87 -7.10 15.19
C CYS A 400 -16.28 -6.98 16.61
N GLN A 401 -15.04 -7.45 16.80
CA GLN A 401 -14.30 -7.21 18.03
C GLN A 401 -13.78 -5.76 18.06
N VAL A 402 -14.07 -5.01 19.13
CA VAL A 402 -13.59 -3.63 19.28
C VAL A 402 -12.20 -3.63 19.90
N ARG A 403 -11.22 -3.06 19.19
CA ARG A 403 -9.86 -2.85 19.71
C ARG A 403 -9.84 -1.77 20.79
N ARG A 404 -9.22 -2.05 21.93
CA ARG A 404 -9.08 -1.14 23.07
C ARG A 404 -7.61 -0.78 23.30
N GLY A 405 -7.39 0.50 23.61
CA GLY A 405 -6.08 1.02 23.99
C GLY A 405 -5.85 0.95 25.50
N VAL A 406 -4.59 0.84 25.90
CA VAL A 406 -4.19 0.90 27.31
C VAL A 406 -4.26 2.35 27.82
N VAL A 407 -4.93 2.55 28.95
CA VAL A 407 -4.98 3.83 29.66
C VAL A 407 -4.11 3.77 30.90
N LEU A 408 -3.04 4.54 30.93
CA LEU A 408 -2.12 4.65 32.06
C LEU A 408 -2.72 5.55 33.13
N THR A 409 -2.42 5.25 34.39
CA THR A 409 -2.74 6.14 35.51
C THR A 409 -1.80 7.34 35.53
N ALA A 410 -2.27 8.48 36.05
CA ALA A 410 -1.45 9.70 36.07
C ALA A 410 -0.16 9.49 36.89
N GLY A 411 0.99 9.80 36.28
CA GLY A 411 2.31 9.59 36.88
C GLY A 411 2.85 8.16 36.75
N GLU A 412 2.09 7.24 36.16
CA GLU A 412 2.56 5.89 35.86
C GLU A 412 3.62 5.91 34.77
N ARG A 413 4.65 5.10 34.96
CA ARG A 413 5.72 4.89 33.99
C ARG A 413 5.89 3.40 33.72
N VAL A 414 5.67 3.03 32.47
CA VAL A 414 5.87 1.66 31.99
C VAL A 414 7.05 1.63 31.03
N VAL A 415 7.95 0.67 31.23
CA VAL A 415 9.11 0.47 30.35
C VAL A 415 9.06 -0.95 29.79
N ARG A 416 8.91 -1.06 28.47
CA ARG A 416 9.06 -2.32 27.76
C ARG A 416 10.44 -2.37 27.12
N ARG A 417 11.18 -3.44 27.39
CA ARG A 417 12.50 -3.69 26.77
C ARG A 417 12.40 -4.94 25.90
N GLN A 418 12.94 -4.85 24.70
CA GLN A 418 13.00 -5.95 23.77
C GLN A 418 14.37 -5.92 23.09
N ARG A 419 14.99 -7.10 22.97
CA ARG A 419 16.19 -7.25 22.14
C ARG A 419 15.75 -7.30 20.68
N HIS A 420 16.57 -6.71 19.81
CA HIS A 420 16.36 -6.83 18.38
C HIS A 420 16.38 -8.32 17.98
N PRO A 421 15.41 -8.80 17.18
CA PRO A 421 15.38 -10.21 16.76
C PRO A 421 16.62 -10.61 15.95
N ASN A 422 17.14 -9.71 15.12
CA ASN A 422 18.42 -9.88 14.44
C ASN A 422 19.58 -9.48 15.38
N PRO A 423 20.46 -10.40 15.80
CA PRO A 423 21.61 -10.11 16.65
C PRO A 423 22.70 -9.27 15.99
N SER A 424 22.73 -9.18 14.66
CA SER A 424 23.71 -8.35 13.93
C SER A 424 23.31 -6.86 13.86
N ASP A 425 22.07 -6.53 14.21
CA ASP A 425 21.66 -5.12 14.32
C ASP A 425 22.29 -4.49 15.56
N THR A 426 23.18 -3.52 15.34
CA THR A 426 23.90 -2.80 16.39
C THR A 426 23.17 -1.54 16.87
N ASN A 427 22.03 -1.20 16.26
CA ASN A 427 21.28 0.00 16.61
C ASN A 427 20.56 -0.17 17.95
N SER A 428 20.57 0.91 18.73
CA SER A 428 19.68 1.13 19.86
C SER A 428 18.56 2.07 19.45
N THR A 429 17.31 1.65 19.68
CA THR A 429 16.13 2.48 19.42
C THR A 429 15.31 2.70 20.69
N VAL A 430 14.81 3.91 20.87
CA VAL A 430 13.84 4.27 21.90
C VAL A 430 12.66 5.00 21.26
N GLU A 431 11.44 4.56 21.57
CA GLU A 431 10.21 5.32 21.33
C GLU A 431 9.65 5.71 22.71
N VAL A 432 9.74 6.99 23.08
CA VAL A 432 9.13 7.51 24.30
C VAL A 432 7.73 8.01 23.96
N LEU A 433 6.71 7.48 24.65
CA LEU A 433 5.31 7.78 24.43
C LEU A 433 4.72 8.48 25.66
N PHE A 434 4.28 9.71 25.47
CA PHE A 434 3.57 10.51 26.47
C PHE A 434 2.08 10.44 26.17
N GLN A 435 1.33 9.70 26.97
CA GLN A 435 -0.13 9.60 26.81
C GLN A 435 -0.79 10.94 27.14
N VAL A 436 -1.61 11.44 26.20
CA VAL A 436 -2.28 12.74 26.32
C VAL A 436 -3.74 12.56 26.74
N GLY A 437 -4.46 11.63 26.11
CA GLY A 437 -5.86 11.38 26.40
C GLY A 437 -6.46 10.28 25.53
N GLN A 438 -7.71 9.93 25.81
CA GLN A 438 -8.50 8.96 25.05
C GLN A 438 -9.65 9.67 24.34
N ASP A 439 -10.04 9.18 23.16
CA ASP A 439 -11.22 9.65 22.43
C ASP A 439 -11.25 11.18 22.21
N LEU A 440 -10.07 11.78 22.04
CA LEU A 440 -9.94 13.22 21.83
C LEU A 440 -10.67 13.63 20.54
N SER A 441 -11.52 14.64 20.66
CA SER A 441 -12.15 15.32 19.52
C SER A 441 -11.11 15.97 18.61
N PRO A 442 -11.45 16.28 17.34
CA PRO A 442 -10.57 17.05 16.45
C PRO A 442 -10.06 18.35 17.10
N GLU A 443 -10.90 19.04 17.86
CA GLU A 443 -10.58 20.27 18.58
C GLU A 443 -9.56 20.03 19.71
N GLU A 444 -9.66 18.90 20.43
CA GLU A 444 -8.70 18.52 21.47
C GLU A 444 -7.38 17.97 20.90
N LEU A 445 -7.43 17.36 19.71
CA LEU A 445 -6.24 16.90 18.99
C LEU A 445 -5.47 18.04 18.32
N ALA A 446 -6.13 19.13 17.93
CA ALA A 446 -5.50 20.23 17.21
C ALA A 446 -4.32 20.86 17.98
N PRO A 447 -4.41 21.20 19.29
CA PRO A 447 -3.28 21.68 20.06
C PRO A 447 -2.10 20.69 20.09
N LEU A 448 -2.40 19.39 20.21
CA LEU A 448 -1.37 18.34 20.19
C LEU A 448 -0.69 18.27 18.81
N ALA A 449 -1.45 18.38 17.72
CA ALA A 449 -0.91 18.37 16.36
C ALA A 449 -0.01 19.58 16.07
N VAL A 450 -0.40 20.77 16.51
CA VAL A 450 0.39 22.01 16.40
C VAL A 450 1.67 21.89 17.22
N PHE A 451 1.56 21.50 18.50
CA PHE A 451 2.70 21.25 19.37
C PHE A 451 3.67 20.21 18.78
N ALA A 452 3.14 19.10 18.28
CA ALA A 452 3.91 18.03 17.67
C ALA A 452 4.73 18.51 16.46
N ARG A 453 4.14 19.36 15.59
CA ARG A 453 4.83 19.93 14.42
C ARG A 453 5.99 20.83 14.84
N HIS A 454 5.79 21.66 15.85
CA HIS A 454 6.84 22.53 16.39
C HIS A 454 7.94 21.71 17.09
N ALA A 455 7.53 20.75 17.92
CA ALA A 455 8.43 19.88 18.67
C ALA A 455 9.33 19.04 17.74
N ASP A 456 8.84 18.55 16.61
CA ASP A 456 9.64 17.76 15.66
C ASP A 456 10.93 18.48 15.25
N LYS A 457 10.83 19.76 14.86
CA LYS A 457 11.99 20.59 14.52
C LYS A 457 12.96 20.74 15.69
N PHE A 458 12.42 20.98 16.89
CA PHE A 458 13.24 21.12 18.10
C PHE A 458 13.99 19.83 18.44
N PHE A 459 13.30 18.70 18.52
CA PHE A 459 13.92 17.41 18.85
C PHE A 459 14.93 17.00 17.78
N PHE A 460 14.64 17.22 16.50
CA PHE A 460 15.60 16.98 15.42
C PHE A 460 16.87 17.82 15.62
N GLN A 461 16.74 19.13 15.85
CA GLN A 461 17.89 20.00 16.06
C GLN A 461 18.72 19.58 17.29
N GLN A 462 18.07 19.29 18.42
CA GLN A 462 18.78 18.95 19.65
C GLN A 462 19.43 17.57 19.58
N LEU A 463 18.67 16.52 19.26
CA LEU A 463 19.15 15.14 19.35
C LEU A 463 19.97 14.72 18.14
N ARG A 464 19.67 15.22 16.94
CA ARG A 464 20.46 14.90 15.72
C ARG A 464 21.58 15.91 15.49
N THR A 465 21.28 17.20 15.45
CA THR A 465 22.27 18.20 14.99
C THR A 465 23.25 18.60 16.07
N VAL A 466 22.78 18.91 17.29
CA VAL A 466 23.62 19.40 18.40
C VAL A 466 24.31 18.25 19.13
N ARG A 467 23.52 17.30 19.67
CA ARG A 467 24.05 16.20 20.50
C ARG A 467 24.54 15.00 19.67
N GLN A 468 24.21 14.94 18.38
CA GLN A 468 24.60 13.87 17.46
C GLN A 468 24.29 12.45 17.98
N LEU A 469 23.16 12.31 18.67
CA LEU A 469 22.77 11.07 19.33
C LEU A 469 22.03 10.09 18.42
N GLY A 470 21.40 10.56 17.34
CA GLY A 470 20.67 9.67 16.46
C GLY A 470 20.64 10.14 15.01
N TYR A 471 20.78 9.21 14.08
CA TYR A 471 20.64 9.46 12.64
C TYR A 471 19.17 9.34 12.19
N ILE A 472 18.28 8.84 13.04
CA ILE A 472 16.83 9.02 12.90
C ILE A 472 16.35 9.63 14.22
N VAL A 473 15.77 10.82 14.11
CA VAL A 473 15.09 11.50 15.20
C VAL A 473 13.78 12.00 14.63
N TRP A 474 12.68 11.66 15.29
CA TRP A 474 11.35 12.07 14.88
C TRP A 474 10.51 12.34 16.12
N ALA A 475 9.84 13.48 16.16
CA ALA A 475 8.79 13.72 17.13
C ALA A 475 7.46 13.97 16.42
N GLY A 476 6.38 13.63 17.10
CA GLY A 476 5.05 13.83 16.55
C GLY A 476 3.99 13.28 17.47
N TYR A 477 2.75 13.20 16.99
CA TYR A 477 1.70 12.51 17.72
C TYR A 477 1.31 11.21 17.03
N ARG A 478 0.70 10.30 17.80
CA ARG A 478 0.07 9.08 17.30
C ARG A 478 -1.25 8.87 18.02
N VAL A 479 -2.18 8.20 17.35
CA VAL A 479 -3.35 7.61 18.00
C VAL A 479 -3.22 6.09 17.87
N ILE A 480 -3.17 5.39 19.00
CA ILE A 480 -3.12 3.93 19.07
C ILE A 480 -4.38 3.47 19.78
N ALA A 481 -5.22 2.69 19.10
CA ALA A 481 -6.45 2.14 19.66
C ALA A 481 -7.30 3.19 20.42
N ARG A 482 -7.52 4.35 19.78
CA ARG A 482 -8.28 5.51 20.28
C ARG A 482 -7.63 6.33 21.41
N VAL A 483 -6.39 6.00 21.77
CA VAL A 483 -5.61 6.77 22.75
C VAL A 483 -4.56 7.61 22.03
N ALA A 484 -4.50 8.91 22.32
CA ALA A 484 -3.55 9.85 21.75
C ALA A 484 -2.26 9.94 22.59
N TYR A 485 -1.13 9.97 21.89
CA TYR A 485 0.21 10.08 22.47
C TYR A 485 1.00 11.17 21.74
N PHE A 486 1.78 11.97 22.48
CA PHE A 486 2.97 12.61 21.92
C PHE A 486 4.11 11.60 21.95
N ARG A 487 4.91 11.52 20.89
CA ARG A 487 6.02 10.57 20.79
C ARG A 487 7.31 11.22 20.36
N VAL A 488 8.42 10.66 20.84
CA VAL A 488 9.77 10.93 20.35
C VAL A 488 10.45 9.59 20.08
N LEU A 489 10.89 9.39 18.84
CA LEU A 489 11.61 8.22 18.38
C LEU A 489 13.06 8.60 18.09
N VAL A 490 14.01 7.84 18.63
CA VAL A 490 15.45 8.02 18.37
C VAL A 490 16.09 6.69 18.03
N VAL A 491 16.82 6.65 16.92
CA VAL A 491 17.66 5.51 16.51
C VAL A 491 19.12 5.93 16.52
N SER A 492 19.95 5.16 17.22
CA SER A 492 21.36 5.46 17.42
C SER A 492 22.25 4.22 17.24
N THR A 493 23.41 4.41 16.63
CA THR A 493 24.54 3.46 16.70
C THR A 493 25.56 3.83 17.79
N ALA A 494 25.48 5.04 18.35
CA ALA A 494 26.49 5.61 19.24
C ALA A 494 26.09 5.57 20.73
N ALA A 495 24.79 5.45 21.04
CA ALA A 495 24.29 5.50 22.41
C ALA A 495 23.24 4.42 22.68
N GLY A 496 23.32 3.81 23.86
CA GLY A 496 22.34 2.81 24.32
C GLY A 496 21.00 3.42 24.75
N CYS A 497 19.94 2.60 24.75
CA CYS A 497 18.56 3.03 25.02
C CYS A 497 18.38 3.83 26.32
N ALA A 498 19.08 3.46 27.41
CA ALA A 498 18.94 4.16 28.70
C ALA A 498 19.47 5.60 28.66
N ARG A 499 20.50 5.87 27.84
CA ARG A 499 20.98 7.23 27.62
C ARG A 499 19.99 8.00 26.75
N LEU A 500 19.54 7.40 25.64
CA LEU A 500 18.58 8.04 24.73
C LEU A 500 17.29 8.46 25.45
N GLU A 501 16.73 7.60 26.30
CA GLU A 501 15.52 7.92 27.09
C GLU A 501 15.73 9.13 28.00
N ARG A 502 16.90 9.23 28.64
CA ARG A 502 17.25 10.37 29.51
C ARG A 502 17.35 11.66 28.72
N GLU A 503 18.06 11.62 27.60
CA GLU A 503 18.27 12.78 26.72
C GLU A 503 16.94 13.28 26.13
N VAL A 504 16.04 12.37 25.77
CA VAL A 504 14.66 12.73 25.37
C VAL A 504 13.93 13.43 26.51
N THR A 505 14.04 12.92 27.74
CA THR A 505 13.38 13.51 28.91
C THR A 505 13.93 14.90 29.24
N GLU A 506 15.24 15.10 29.11
CA GLU A 506 15.89 16.42 29.25
C GLU A 506 15.43 17.39 28.16
N CYS A 507 15.39 16.96 26.89
CA CYS A 507 14.88 17.76 25.80
C CYS A 507 13.40 18.15 25.97
N VAL A 508 12.57 17.32 26.61
CA VAL A 508 11.19 17.71 26.94
C VAL A 508 11.17 18.89 27.93
N ALA A 509 12.05 18.90 28.93
CA ALA A 509 12.15 20.01 29.88
C ALA A 509 12.68 21.29 29.20
N GLU A 510 13.68 21.18 28.34
CA GLU A 510 14.19 22.28 27.53
C GLU A 510 13.12 22.85 26.59
N GLN A 511 12.35 21.98 25.94
CA GLN A 511 11.29 22.41 25.03
C GLN A 511 10.17 23.15 25.77
N ARG A 512 9.84 22.73 26.99
CA ARG A 512 8.92 23.47 27.86
C ARG A 512 9.44 24.87 28.16
N ALA A 513 10.72 25.00 28.50
CA ALA A 513 11.33 26.29 28.76
C ALA A 513 11.38 27.18 27.50
N ALA A 514 11.71 26.60 26.35
CA ALA A 514 11.73 27.30 25.06
C ALA A 514 10.35 27.83 24.68
N LEU A 515 9.30 27.00 24.82
CA LEU A 515 7.92 27.43 24.58
C LEU A 515 7.48 28.55 25.52
N ALA A 516 7.85 28.48 26.79
CA ALA A 516 7.52 29.52 27.77
C ALA A 516 8.23 30.85 27.50
N ALA A 517 9.35 30.82 26.76
CA ALA A 517 10.12 32.01 26.39
C ALA A 517 9.66 32.65 25.08
N LEU A 518 8.76 32.02 24.32
CA LEU A 518 8.26 32.58 23.06
C LEU A 518 7.46 33.86 23.31
N THR A 519 7.71 34.86 22.48
CA THR A 519 6.84 36.04 22.40
C THR A 519 5.49 35.67 21.78
N PRO A 520 4.42 36.45 22.03
CA PRO A 520 3.12 36.21 21.38
C PRO A 520 3.19 36.18 19.85
N ALA A 521 4.10 36.95 19.24
CA ALA A 521 4.30 36.98 17.80
C ALA A 521 4.94 35.68 17.28
N GLU A 522 5.94 35.14 17.99
CA GLU A 522 6.56 33.86 17.65
C GLU A 522 5.60 32.69 17.88
N PHE A 523 4.82 32.73 18.97
CA PHE A 523 3.80 31.72 19.25
C PHE A 523 2.71 31.70 18.16
N ALA A 524 2.33 32.87 17.62
CA ALA A 524 1.36 32.95 16.53
C ALA A 524 1.88 32.41 15.18
N GLN A 525 3.20 32.19 15.05
CA GLN A 525 3.80 31.56 13.85
C GLN A 525 3.92 30.04 13.96
N LEU A 526 3.65 29.46 15.14
CA LEU A 526 3.58 28.00 15.34
C LEU A 526 2.30 27.43 14.73
#